data_AF-A0A8X6XTQ0-F1
#
_entry.id   AF-A0A8X6XTQ0-F1
#
_cell.length_a   1.000
_cell.length_b   1.000
_cell.length_c   1.000
_cell.angle_alpha   90.00
_cell.angle_beta   90.00
_cell.angle_gamma   90.00
#
_symmetry.space_group_name_H-M   'P 1'
#
loop_
_entity.id
_entity.type
_entity.pdbx_description
1 polymer ?
#
loop_
_entity_poly.entity_id
_entity_poly.type
_entity_poly.pdbx_seq_one_letter_code
_entity_poly.pdbx_strand_id
1 'polypeptide(L)'
;MEDMLLVSHGSRPSSLTHVQKSRERRLKNCINSLKKTGNLEAYEGVFSEWLQKSHRKVKNYCNDKSDHYLPHRAIGLSELDRTYLKFLWWEEGDPAKPKVFLYRRVVFGLSCSPYLLGATIRFHRQNVPHNFEKTATLLLESFYVDNCVTSVDDHEELEKFVEESKTILSTAKFELRGWEHSYSDPESYDLLPPEGKSISVLGLRWHLKTDSLTIDLRDCVEDDTPVTKRKILSTVHKIFDPLGFTCPVTLGPKVLLQECWKLKVSWDTELPASISKKFERWRKELSKLNKIEIPRCLIPGRNAPGNLTFHVFCDASKIAYAACVFLRCESENSTTCQLIQARCRVAPMKSLSIPRLELLACSIGARLSQSVSSDMKLENLPKIFWSDSADALYWIKGTETWAPFVF
;
A
#
# COMPACT_ATOMS: atom_id res chain seq x y z
N MET A 1 15.70 -29.67 16.50
CA MET A 1 14.85 -29.54 15.28
C MET A 1 14.17 -30.85 14.89
N GLU A 2 14.74 -32.02 15.24
CA GLU A 2 14.09 -33.33 15.08
C GLU A 2 13.07 -33.65 16.19
N ASP A 3 13.23 -33.10 17.40
CA ASP A 3 12.28 -33.33 18.51
C ASP A 3 10.95 -32.59 18.41
N MET A 4 10.77 -31.73 17.40
CA MET A 4 9.49 -31.07 17.14
C MET A 4 8.47 -31.99 16.45
N LEU A 5 8.85 -33.25 16.16
CA LEU A 5 8.04 -34.25 15.46
C LEU A 5 7.34 -35.27 16.39
N LEU A 6 7.59 -35.25 17.70
CA LEU A 6 7.13 -36.31 18.62
C LEU A 6 6.03 -35.89 19.62
N VAL A 7 5.37 -34.76 19.44
CA VAL A 7 4.15 -34.42 20.19
C VAL A 7 2.95 -34.30 19.25
N SER A 8 2.66 -35.38 18.53
CA SER A 8 1.31 -35.66 18.05
C SER A 8 1.18 -37.16 17.80
N HIS A 9 0.16 -37.75 18.43
CA HIS A 9 -0.57 -38.97 18.08
C HIS A 9 -0.66 -40.00 19.21
N GLY A 10 -1.75 -39.96 19.98
CA GLY A 10 -2.78 -40.99 19.73
C GLY A 10 -3.68 -40.39 18.66
N SER A 11 -3.72 -40.83 17.41
CA SER A 11 -3.65 -42.18 16.87
C SER A 11 -3.06 -42.09 15.45
N ARG A 12 -2.31 -43.10 14.99
CA ARG A 12 -1.84 -43.23 13.59
C ARG A 12 -2.71 -44.26 12.84
N PRO A 13 -2.73 -44.30 11.49
CA PRO A 13 -2.33 -43.27 10.52
C PRO A 13 -3.40 -43.03 9.43
N SER A 14 -3.50 -41.80 8.93
CA SER A 14 -3.95 -41.57 7.55
C SER A 14 -3.00 -40.57 6.90
N SER A 15 -2.74 -40.79 5.62
CA SER A 15 -1.64 -40.22 4.84
C SER A 15 -1.51 -38.69 4.94
N LEU A 16 -0.27 -38.20 5.01
CA LEU A 16 0.04 -36.75 4.93
C LEU A 16 -0.65 -36.13 3.70
N THR A 17 -1.35 -35.03 3.92
CA THR A 17 -1.99 -34.26 2.84
C THR A 17 -0.95 -33.75 1.83
N HIS A 18 -1.36 -33.52 0.58
CA HIS A 18 -0.47 -33.03 -0.48
C HIS A 18 0.27 -31.73 -0.09
N VAL A 19 -0.38 -30.86 0.68
CA VAL A 19 0.20 -29.61 1.20
C VAL A 19 1.28 -29.88 2.26
N GLN A 20 1.06 -30.84 3.16
CA GLN A 20 2.05 -31.24 4.16
C GLN A 20 3.29 -31.87 3.52
N LYS A 21 3.10 -32.75 2.53
CA LYS A 21 4.20 -33.35 1.75
C LYS A 21 5.03 -32.29 1.00
N SER A 22 4.37 -31.28 0.45
CA SER A 22 5.04 -30.16 -0.23
C SER A 22 5.88 -29.31 0.72
N ARG A 23 5.35 -29.03 1.94
CA ARG A 23 6.08 -28.29 2.98
C ARG A 23 7.30 -29.07 3.49
N GLU A 24 7.16 -30.36 3.77
CA GLU A 24 8.29 -31.22 4.15
C GLU A 24 9.37 -31.27 3.06
N ARG A 25 8.96 -31.39 1.79
CA ARG A 25 9.90 -31.40 0.67
C ARG A 25 10.67 -30.07 0.57
N ARG A 26 9.99 -28.94 0.73
CA ARG A 26 10.64 -27.62 0.73
C ARG A 26 11.60 -27.45 1.91
N LEU A 27 11.21 -27.92 3.09
CA LEU A 27 12.05 -27.88 4.28
C LEU A 27 13.29 -28.76 4.11
N LYS A 28 13.15 -30.01 3.65
CA LYS A 28 14.27 -30.90 3.33
C LYS A 28 15.20 -30.29 2.30
N ASN A 29 14.66 -29.68 1.24
CA ASN A 29 15.47 -29.02 0.22
C ASN A 29 16.24 -27.82 0.78
N CYS A 30 15.61 -27.02 1.65
CA CYS A 30 16.24 -25.90 2.33
C CYS A 30 17.39 -26.37 3.22
N ILE A 31 17.14 -27.37 4.07
CA ILE A 31 18.16 -27.96 4.96
C ILE A 31 19.33 -28.53 4.14
N ASN A 32 19.04 -29.26 3.07
CA ASN A 32 20.10 -29.82 2.21
C ASN A 32 20.91 -28.72 1.51
N SER A 33 20.27 -27.62 1.09
CA SER A 33 20.95 -26.46 0.51
C SER A 33 21.83 -25.74 1.53
N LEU A 34 21.36 -25.62 2.77
CA LEU A 34 22.11 -25.00 3.86
C LEU A 34 23.30 -25.88 4.29
N LYS A 35 23.14 -27.20 4.33
CA LYS A 35 24.25 -28.15 4.55
C LYS A 35 25.29 -28.04 3.45
N LYS A 36 24.86 -28.02 2.18
CA LYS A 36 25.77 -27.92 1.02
C LYS A 36 26.57 -26.62 1.00
N THR A 37 26.02 -25.54 1.53
CA THR A 37 26.68 -24.22 1.58
C THR A 37 27.44 -23.98 2.89
N GLY A 38 27.50 -24.95 3.80
CA GLY A 38 28.15 -24.81 5.12
C GLY A 38 27.45 -23.83 6.07
N ASN A 39 26.28 -23.31 5.70
CA ASN A 39 25.60 -22.25 6.42
C ASN A 39 24.56 -22.77 7.42
N LEU A 40 24.41 -24.10 7.58
CA LEU A 40 23.41 -24.66 8.49
C LEU A 40 23.68 -24.26 9.95
N GLU A 41 24.93 -24.37 10.40
CA GLU A 41 25.33 -23.98 11.75
C GLU A 41 25.23 -22.47 11.98
N ALA A 42 25.52 -21.66 10.95
CA ALA A 42 25.29 -20.21 11.01
C ALA A 42 23.80 -19.88 11.13
N TYR A 43 22.93 -20.62 10.43
CA TYR A 43 21.48 -20.46 10.51
C TYR A 43 20.91 -20.94 11.86
N GLU A 44 21.36 -22.08 12.38
CA GLU A 44 21.05 -22.54 13.73
C GLU A 44 21.59 -21.59 14.79
N GLY A 45 22.77 -21.01 14.55
CA GLY A 45 23.38 -19.94 15.32
C GLY A 45 22.49 -18.70 15.34
N VAL A 46 22.00 -18.23 14.19
CA VAL A 46 21.05 -17.10 14.10
C VAL A 46 19.73 -17.41 14.79
N PHE A 47 19.19 -18.63 14.65
CA PHE A 47 17.96 -19.02 15.35
C PHE A 47 18.16 -19.14 16.86
N SER A 48 19.29 -19.68 17.30
CA SER A 48 19.68 -19.76 18.71
C SER A 48 19.99 -18.38 19.28
N GLU A 49 20.61 -17.52 18.50
CA GLU A 49 20.87 -16.12 18.79
C GLU A 49 19.58 -15.32 18.76
N TRP A 50 18.58 -15.63 17.94
CA TRP A 50 17.25 -15.01 18.00
C TRP A 50 16.45 -15.50 19.22
N LEU A 51 16.59 -16.77 19.58
CA LEU A 51 16.04 -17.34 20.81
C LEU A 51 16.71 -16.69 22.04
N GLN A 52 18.01 -16.42 22.01
CA GLN A 52 18.77 -15.75 23.07
C GLN A 52 18.61 -14.22 23.07
N LYS A 53 18.58 -13.57 21.90
CA LYS A 53 18.38 -12.11 21.67
C LYS A 53 16.90 -11.72 21.60
N SER A 54 15.98 -12.59 22.00
CA SER A 54 14.57 -12.22 22.27
C SER A 54 14.43 -11.22 23.43
N HIS A 55 15.53 -10.63 23.90
CA HIS A 55 15.62 -9.42 24.70
C HIS A 55 15.24 -8.18 23.88
N ARG A 56 13.95 -8.00 23.60
CA ARG A 56 13.38 -6.66 23.61
C ARG A 56 12.57 -6.52 24.89
N LYS A 57 13.09 -5.74 25.85
CA LYS A 57 12.24 -5.13 26.86
C LYS A 57 11.10 -4.44 26.13
N VAL A 58 9.87 -4.85 26.39
CA VAL A 58 8.74 -3.95 26.23
C VAL A 58 9.03 -2.79 27.18
N LYS A 59 9.33 -1.60 26.64
CA LYS A 59 9.32 -0.40 27.48
C LYS A 59 7.97 -0.40 28.18
N ASN A 60 7.96 -0.31 29.50
CA ASN A 60 6.75 -0.05 30.26
C ASN A 60 6.15 1.23 29.67
N TYR A 61 5.13 1.07 28.84
CA TYR A 61 4.26 2.18 28.50
C TYR A 61 3.51 2.48 29.79
N CYS A 62 3.87 3.60 30.41
CA CYS A 62 2.98 4.23 31.36
C CYS A 62 1.66 4.46 30.61
N ASN A 63 0.59 3.94 31.19
CA ASN A 63 -0.77 4.07 30.71
C ASN A 63 -1.17 5.54 30.87
N ASP A 64 -0.81 6.35 29.89
CA ASP A 64 -1.26 7.72 29.73
C ASP A 64 -1.27 8.04 28.23
N LYS A 65 -2.25 7.44 27.53
CA LYS A 65 -2.91 7.91 26.29
C LYS A 65 -3.62 6.76 25.59
N SER A 66 -4.93 6.96 25.32
CA SER A 66 -5.78 6.30 24.33
C SER A 66 -5.49 4.81 24.04
N ASP A 67 -6.30 3.91 24.60
CA ASP A 67 -6.29 2.49 24.21
C ASP A 67 -6.33 2.34 22.67
N HIS A 68 -5.27 1.73 22.11
CA HIS A 68 -5.24 1.41 20.68
C HIS A 68 -6.29 0.33 20.38
N TYR A 69 -7.36 0.72 19.69
CA TYR A 69 -8.38 -0.20 19.22
C TYR A 69 -7.85 -1.05 18.05
N LEU A 70 -7.97 -2.36 18.16
CA LEU A 70 -7.59 -3.32 17.10
C LEU A 70 -8.84 -4.07 16.63
N PRO A 71 -9.37 -3.79 15.43
CA PRO A 71 -10.65 -4.37 14.98
C PRO A 71 -10.60 -5.90 14.88
N HIS A 72 -9.44 -6.46 14.56
CA HIS A 72 -9.19 -7.91 14.55
C HIS A 72 -9.60 -8.62 15.86
N ARG A 73 -9.53 -7.92 17.01
CA ARG A 73 -9.87 -8.50 18.31
C ARG A 73 -11.37 -8.76 18.50
N ALA A 74 -12.25 -8.16 17.71
CA ALA A 74 -13.67 -8.48 17.72
C ALA A 74 -13.95 -9.92 17.23
N ILE A 75 -13.03 -10.48 16.42
CA ILE A 75 -13.23 -11.76 15.72
C ILE A 75 -12.71 -12.91 16.57
N GLY A 76 -13.59 -13.86 16.87
CA GLY A 76 -13.25 -15.10 17.58
C GLY A 76 -12.43 -16.06 16.72
N LEU A 77 -11.43 -16.71 17.33
CA LEU A 77 -10.74 -17.84 16.71
C LEU A 77 -11.41 -19.16 17.08
N SER A 78 -11.50 -20.04 16.08
CA SER A 78 -11.86 -21.45 16.27
C SER A 78 -10.93 -22.09 17.29
N GLU A 79 -11.47 -22.93 18.19
CA GLU A 79 -10.71 -23.55 19.27
C GLU A 79 -9.54 -24.39 18.77
N LEU A 80 -9.73 -25.04 17.62
CA LEU A 80 -8.72 -25.87 16.96
C LEU A 80 -7.52 -25.04 16.48
N ASP A 81 -7.75 -23.80 16.06
CA ASP A 81 -6.71 -22.92 15.53
C ASP A 81 -5.94 -22.17 16.61
N ARG A 82 -6.51 -22.00 17.81
CA ARG A 82 -5.87 -21.28 18.94
C ARG A 82 -4.52 -21.87 19.33
N THR A 83 -4.35 -23.18 19.13
CA THR A 83 -3.09 -23.88 19.46
C THR A 83 -1.90 -23.37 18.66
N TYR A 84 -2.12 -22.86 17.44
CA TYR A 84 -1.06 -22.31 16.59
C TYR A 84 -0.68 -20.88 16.95
N LEU A 85 -1.44 -20.23 17.84
CA LEU A 85 -1.23 -18.84 18.26
C LEU A 85 -0.84 -18.77 19.74
N LYS A 86 -0.04 -19.74 20.18
CA LYS A 86 0.60 -19.72 21.49
C LYS A 86 1.81 -18.81 21.47
N PHE A 87 2.02 -18.10 22.57
CA PHE A 87 3.23 -17.31 22.79
C PHE A 87 3.73 -17.47 24.21
N LEU A 88 5.02 -17.26 24.39
CA LEU A 88 5.68 -17.28 25.69
C LEU A 88 5.69 -15.86 26.26
N TRP A 89 5.43 -15.77 27.56
CA TRP A 89 5.53 -14.55 28.32
C TRP A 89 6.38 -14.82 29.55
N TRP A 90 7.37 -13.97 29.81
CA TRP A 90 8.20 -14.08 31.00
C TRP A 90 7.54 -13.32 32.14
N GLU A 91 7.19 -14.03 33.20
CA GLU A 91 6.66 -13.40 34.40
C GLU A 91 7.73 -12.50 35.01
N GLU A 92 7.38 -11.23 35.26
CA GLU A 92 8.32 -10.21 35.76
C GLU A 92 9.57 -10.00 34.86
N GLY A 93 9.51 -10.44 33.61
CA GLY A 93 10.66 -10.40 32.69
C GLY A 93 11.74 -11.45 32.98
N ASP A 94 11.47 -12.44 33.84
CA ASP A 94 12.38 -13.53 34.17
C ASP A 94 12.29 -14.68 33.15
N PRO A 95 13.34 -14.94 32.34
CA PRO A 95 13.36 -16.04 31.38
C PRO A 95 13.22 -17.42 32.01
N ALA A 96 13.54 -17.58 33.29
CA ALA A 96 13.41 -18.84 34.02
C ALA A 96 11.97 -19.14 34.43
N LYS A 97 11.04 -18.18 34.28
CA LYS A 97 9.61 -18.33 34.59
C LYS A 97 8.72 -18.09 33.37
N PRO A 98 8.81 -18.95 32.32
CA PRO A 98 7.97 -18.80 31.14
C PRO A 98 6.52 -19.23 31.43
N LYS A 99 5.57 -18.37 31.09
CA LYS A 99 4.13 -18.68 30.99
C LYS A 99 3.72 -18.80 29.53
N VAL A 100 2.93 -19.83 29.23
CA VAL A 100 2.36 -20.02 27.89
C VAL A 100 0.97 -19.40 27.85
N PHE A 101 0.78 -18.45 26.94
CA PHE A 101 -0.52 -17.87 26.63
C PHE A 101 -0.96 -18.30 25.24
N LEU A 102 -2.28 -18.22 24.99
CA LEU A 102 -2.87 -18.47 23.68
C LEU A 102 -3.81 -17.32 23.32
N TYR A 103 -3.82 -16.94 22.05
CA TYR A 103 -4.80 -16.00 21.56
C TYR A 103 -6.16 -16.68 21.33
N ARG A 104 -7.24 -16.03 21.77
CA ARG A 104 -8.63 -16.44 21.50
C ARG A 104 -9.30 -15.63 20.39
N ARG A 105 -8.63 -14.57 19.93
CA ARG A 105 -9.11 -13.62 18.93
C ARG A 105 -8.08 -13.47 17.82
N VAL A 106 -8.52 -13.06 16.64
CA VAL A 106 -7.62 -12.82 15.50
C VAL A 106 -6.60 -11.75 15.89
N VAL A 107 -5.32 -12.03 15.62
CA VAL A 107 -4.21 -11.14 15.98
C VAL A 107 -3.72 -10.36 14.78
N PHE A 108 -3.15 -9.18 15.02
CA PHE A 108 -2.43 -8.45 13.99
C PHE A 108 -1.13 -9.20 13.61
N GLY A 109 -0.76 -9.15 12.33
CA GLY A 109 0.48 -9.75 11.83
C GLY A 109 0.35 -11.14 11.22
N LEU A 110 -0.81 -11.80 11.28
CA LEU A 110 -1.05 -13.00 10.45
C LEU A 110 -1.43 -12.58 9.04
N SER A 111 -0.96 -13.34 8.06
CA SER A 111 -1.27 -13.13 6.65
C SER A 111 -2.78 -13.22 6.35
N CYS A 112 -3.53 -14.00 7.12
CA CYS A 112 -4.98 -14.16 6.96
C CYS A 112 -5.82 -13.12 7.72
N SER A 113 -5.24 -12.36 8.65
CA SER A 113 -6.01 -11.45 9.51
C SER A 113 -6.78 -10.38 8.73
N PRO A 114 -6.20 -9.69 7.72
CA PRO A 114 -6.94 -8.72 6.93
C PRO A 114 -8.12 -9.35 6.17
N TYR A 115 -7.94 -10.58 5.67
CA TYR A 115 -9.01 -11.32 4.99
C TYR A 115 -10.15 -11.65 5.96
N LEU A 116 -9.82 -12.18 7.15
CA LEU A 116 -10.83 -12.52 8.16
C LEU A 116 -11.61 -11.29 8.60
N LEU A 117 -10.95 -10.14 8.75
CA LEU A 117 -11.60 -8.87 9.04
C LEU A 117 -12.57 -8.46 7.93
N GLY A 118 -12.10 -8.39 6.68
CA GLY A 118 -12.95 -8.03 5.55
C GLY A 118 -14.10 -9.00 5.32
N ALA A 119 -13.88 -10.30 5.49
CA ALA A 119 -14.92 -11.33 5.37
C ALA A 119 -15.99 -11.19 6.47
N THR A 120 -15.58 -10.92 7.71
CA THR A 120 -16.50 -10.72 8.84
C THR A 120 -17.35 -9.46 8.62
N ILE A 121 -16.73 -8.35 8.22
CA ILE A 121 -17.43 -7.10 7.90
C ILE A 121 -18.46 -7.32 6.77
N ARG A 122 -18.07 -8.03 5.70
CA ARG A 122 -19.01 -8.37 4.60
C ARG A 122 -20.14 -9.29 5.02
N PHE A 123 -19.88 -10.26 5.91
CA PHE A 123 -20.92 -11.14 6.45
C PHE A 123 -21.97 -10.34 7.22
N HIS A 124 -21.55 -9.37 8.04
CA HIS A 124 -22.48 -8.54 8.80
C HIS A 124 -23.37 -7.66 7.91
N ARG A 125 -22.90 -7.25 6.73
CA ARG A 125 -23.73 -6.51 5.75
C ARG A 125 -25.02 -7.24 5.37
N GLN A 126 -24.98 -8.56 5.24
CA GLN A 126 -26.15 -9.36 4.84
C GLN A 126 -27.31 -9.26 5.85
N ASN A 127 -27.03 -8.83 7.08
CA ASN A 127 -28.01 -8.69 8.15
C ASN A 127 -28.38 -7.22 8.42
N VAL A 128 -27.93 -6.28 7.56
CA VAL A 128 -28.23 -4.86 7.74
C VAL A 128 -29.68 -4.58 7.31
N PRO A 129 -30.47 -3.87 8.12
CA PRO A 129 -31.80 -3.41 7.74
C PRO A 129 -31.83 -2.60 6.43
N HIS A 130 -32.89 -2.77 5.63
CA HIS A 130 -33.02 -2.14 4.31
C HIS A 130 -32.93 -0.60 4.34
N ASN A 131 -33.34 0.04 5.45
CA ASN A 131 -33.23 1.49 5.62
C ASN A 131 -31.77 2.00 5.67
N PHE A 132 -30.79 1.13 5.97
CA PHE A 132 -29.38 1.47 6.01
C PHE A 132 -28.57 0.95 4.80
N GLU A 133 -29.23 0.37 3.78
CA GLU A 133 -28.54 -0.31 2.67
C GLU A 133 -27.58 0.61 1.89
N LYS A 134 -27.95 1.89 1.72
CA LYS A 134 -27.10 2.89 1.05
C LYS A 134 -25.80 3.11 1.82
N THR A 135 -25.91 3.42 3.12
CA THR A 135 -24.76 3.66 3.99
C THR A 135 -23.92 2.40 4.18
N ALA A 136 -24.55 1.23 4.32
CA ALA A 136 -23.84 -0.04 4.40
C ALA A 136 -23.04 -0.35 3.13
N THR A 137 -23.58 -0.01 1.95
CA THR A 137 -22.86 -0.15 0.68
C THR A 137 -21.64 0.75 0.65
N LEU A 138 -21.83 2.04 0.92
CA LEU A 138 -20.74 3.03 0.93
C LEU A 138 -19.66 2.63 1.95
N LEU A 139 -20.04 2.36 3.19
CA LEU A 139 -19.15 1.97 4.29
C LEU A 139 -18.26 0.79 3.92
N LEU A 140 -18.80 -0.23 3.26
CA LEU A 140 -18.02 -1.40 2.83
C LEU A 140 -17.02 -1.10 1.72
N GLU A 141 -17.40 -0.24 0.78
CA GLU A 141 -16.52 0.19 -0.31
C GLU A 141 -15.42 1.13 0.20
N SER A 142 -15.66 1.81 1.33
CA SER A 142 -14.73 2.73 1.98
C SER A 142 -13.65 2.07 2.83
N PHE A 143 -13.74 0.77 3.13
CA PHE A 143 -12.76 0.10 3.98
C PHE A 143 -11.49 -0.30 3.23
N TYR A 144 -10.35 0.15 3.74
CA TYR A 144 -9.04 -0.42 3.47
C TYR A 144 -8.48 -1.03 4.75
N VAL A 145 -8.64 -2.35 4.89
CA VAL A 145 -8.32 -3.13 6.10
C VAL A 145 -9.07 -2.59 7.32
N ASP A 146 -8.41 -1.81 8.18
CA ASP A 146 -8.94 -1.25 9.42
C ASP A 146 -9.30 0.25 9.29
N ASN A 147 -8.92 0.90 8.19
CA ASN A 147 -9.23 2.30 7.95
C ASN A 147 -10.47 2.44 7.04
N CYS A 148 -11.39 3.32 7.40
CA CYS A 148 -12.53 3.72 6.56
C CYS A 148 -12.27 5.10 5.98
N VAL A 149 -12.26 5.22 4.65
CA VAL A 149 -12.04 6.50 3.96
C VAL A 149 -13.13 6.69 2.91
N THR A 150 -13.90 7.77 3.01
CA THR A 150 -14.99 8.07 2.09
C THR A 150 -15.12 9.55 1.82
N SER A 151 -16.01 9.92 0.89
CA SER A 151 -16.43 11.29 0.60
C SER A 151 -17.95 11.35 0.51
N VAL A 152 -18.51 12.45 0.97
CA VAL A 152 -19.94 12.79 0.94
C VAL A 152 -20.07 14.25 0.53
N ASP A 153 -21.24 14.67 0.04
CA ASP A 153 -21.38 15.97 -0.63
C ASP A 153 -21.52 17.14 0.35
N ASP A 154 -22.05 16.89 1.55
CA ASP A 154 -22.29 17.90 2.56
C ASP A 154 -22.21 17.38 4.01
N HIS A 155 -22.46 18.29 4.96
CA HIS A 155 -22.37 18.02 6.38
C HIS A 155 -23.51 17.13 6.90
N GLU A 156 -24.72 17.26 6.35
CA GLU A 156 -25.86 16.45 6.75
C GLU A 156 -25.62 14.99 6.36
N GLU A 157 -25.12 14.75 5.15
CA GLU A 157 -24.70 13.42 4.71
C GLU A 157 -23.55 12.86 5.54
N LEU A 158 -22.61 13.71 5.99
CA LEU A 158 -21.51 13.30 6.86
C LEU A 158 -22.02 12.83 8.22
N GLU A 159 -22.84 13.63 8.90
CA GLU A 159 -23.40 13.27 10.21
C GLU A 159 -24.20 11.98 10.13
N LYS A 160 -25.07 11.89 9.11
CA LYS A 160 -25.85 10.69 8.83
C LYS A 160 -24.96 9.47 8.59
N PHE A 161 -23.93 9.60 7.74
CA PHE A 161 -23.01 8.51 7.45
C PHE A 161 -22.30 8.02 8.72
N VAL A 162 -21.84 8.94 9.57
CA VAL A 162 -21.14 8.62 10.83
C VAL A 162 -22.06 7.89 11.81
N GLU A 163 -23.28 8.38 12.01
CA GLU A 163 -24.25 7.79 12.95
C GLU A 163 -24.73 6.41 12.49
N GLU A 164 -25.12 6.30 11.22
CA GLU A 164 -25.59 5.03 10.65
C GLU A 164 -24.44 4.00 10.60
N SER A 165 -23.21 4.40 10.26
CA SER A 165 -22.06 3.50 10.25
C SER A 165 -21.73 2.94 11.64
N LYS A 166 -21.80 3.78 12.68
CA LYS A 166 -21.65 3.33 14.08
C LYS A 166 -22.74 2.34 14.44
N THR A 167 -23.99 2.62 14.08
CA THR A 167 -25.13 1.74 14.36
C THR A 167 -24.96 0.39 13.68
N ILE A 168 -24.66 0.37 12.37
CA ILE A 168 -24.43 -0.86 11.59
C ILE A 168 -23.37 -1.73 12.25
N LEU A 169 -22.18 -1.18 12.54
CA LEU A 169 -21.05 -1.96 13.02
C LEU A 169 -21.10 -2.28 14.52
N SER A 170 -21.87 -1.53 15.31
CA SER A 170 -22.12 -1.85 16.72
C SER A 170 -22.78 -3.22 16.89
N THR A 171 -23.67 -3.62 15.97
CA THR A 171 -24.30 -4.95 15.95
C THR A 171 -23.28 -6.09 15.86
N ALA A 172 -22.16 -5.80 15.20
CA ALA A 172 -21.02 -6.70 15.01
C ALA A 172 -19.92 -6.52 16.07
N LYS A 173 -20.16 -5.68 17.09
CA LYS A 173 -19.21 -5.29 18.14
C LYS A 173 -17.94 -4.63 17.59
N PHE A 174 -18.03 -4.01 16.42
CA PHE A 174 -16.98 -3.16 15.90
C PHE A 174 -17.28 -1.71 16.29
N GLU A 175 -16.39 -1.12 17.08
CA GLU A 175 -16.53 0.27 17.49
C GLU A 175 -15.71 1.17 16.56
N LEU A 176 -16.40 1.91 15.69
CA LEU A 176 -15.77 2.92 14.85
C LEU A 176 -15.44 4.17 15.68
N ARG A 177 -14.19 4.62 15.58
CA ARG A 177 -13.64 5.74 16.34
C ARG A 177 -12.70 6.55 15.44
N GLY A 178 -12.29 7.74 15.88
CA GLY A 178 -11.28 8.54 15.17
C GLY A 178 -11.79 9.16 13.87
N TRP A 179 -13.05 9.61 13.86
CA TRP A 179 -13.64 10.32 12.72
C TRP A 179 -12.95 11.67 12.54
N GLU A 180 -12.53 11.94 11.30
CA GLU A 180 -11.87 13.16 10.88
C GLU A 180 -12.47 13.57 9.54
N HIS A 181 -12.69 14.88 9.33
CA HIS A 181 -13.30 15.42 8.11
C HIS A 181 -12.65 16.75 7.70
N SER A 182 -12.74 17.09 6.42
CA SER A 182 -12.31 18.38 5.87
C SER A 182 -13.41 19.43 5.84
N TYR A 183 -14.64 19.11 6.29
CA TYR A 183 -15.71 20.10 6.36
C TYR A 183 -15.32 21.25 7.30
N SER A 184 -15.43 22.47 6.79
CA SER A 184 -15.34 23.72 7.54
C SER A 184 -16.65 24.47 7.35
N ASP A 185 -17.39 24.69 8.42
CA ASP A 185 -18.55 25.57 8.40
C ASP A 185 -18.06 27.03 8.26
N PRO A 186 -18.47 27.77 7.22
CA PRO A 186 -18.11 29.18 7.08
C PRO A 186 -18.66 30.08 8.20
N GLU A 187 -19.73 29.68 8.89
CA GLU A 187 -20.40 30.49 9.91
C GLU A 187 -19.99 30.15 11.35
N SER A 188 -19.31 29.03 11.60
CA SER A 188 -18.79 28.67 12.93
C SER A 188 -17.26 28.58 12.95
N TYR A 189 -16.64 29.60 13.54
CA TYR A 189 -15.19 29.66 13.77
C TYR A 189 -14.68 28.50 14.66
N ASP A 190 -15.56 27.87 15.45
CA ASP A 190 -15.24 26.79 16.39
C ASP A 190 -15.10 25.40 15.74
N LEU A 191 -15.56 25.22 14.48
CA LEU A 191 -15.45 23.95 13.74
C LEU A 191 -14.29 23.91 12.73
N LEU A 192 -13.51 24.97 12.63
CA LEU A 192 -12.32 24.97 11.79
C LEU A 192 -11.30 23.96 12.34
N PRO A 193 -10.79 23.03 11.51
CA PRO A 193 -9.64 22.23 11.89
C PRO A 193 -8.51 23.19 12.32
N PRO A 194 -7.83 22.93 13.46
CA PRO A 194 -6.75 23.77 13.94
C PRO A 194 -5.76 24.05 12.80
N GLU A 195 -5.23 25.27 12.71
CA GLU A 195 -4.27 25.61 11.66
C GLU A 195 -3.09 24.63 11.67
N GLY A 196 -2.81 24.04 10.51
CA GLY A 196 -1.74 23.04 10.36
C GLY A 196 -2.08 21.64 10.87
N LYS A 197 -3.33 21.34 11.32
CA LYS A 197 -3.73 19.96 11.62
C LYS A 197 -3.65 19.12 10.35
N SER A 198 -2.76 18.14 10.39
CA SER A 198 -2.62 17.13 9.34
C SER A 198 -2.68 15.75 9.97
N ILE A 199 -3.33 14.81 9.28
CA ILE A 199 -3.51 13.44 9.75
C ILE A 199 -2.95 12.45 8.74
N SER A 200 -2.57 11.27 9.21
CA SER A 200 -2.11 10.19 8.33
C SER A 200 -3.32 9.44 7.78
N VAL A 201 -3.43 9.36 6.46
CA VAL A 201 -4.48 8.60 5.75
C VAL A 201 -3.81 7.64 4.78
N LEU A 202 -3.94 6.34 5.05
CA LEU A 202 -3.41 5.26 4.20
C LEU A 202 -1.91 5.41 3.84
N GLY A 203 -1.10 6.05 4.69
CA GLY A 203 0.33 6.30 4.44
C GLY A 203 0.65 7.63 3.74
N LEU A 204 -0.36 8.42 3.38
CA LEU A 204 -0.23 9.82 2.97
C LEU A 204 -0.57 10.75 4.14
N ARG A 205 -0.23 12.03 4.01
CA ARG A 205 -0.61 13.08 4.96
C ARG A 205 -1.73 13.92 4.36
N TRP A 206 -2.84 14.04 5.07
CA TRP A 206 -4.01 14.81 4.66
C TRP A 206 -4.09 16.09 5.48
N HIS A 207 -4.11 17.23 4.80
CA HIS A 207 -4.30 18.56 5.37
C HIS A 207 -5.79 18.90 5.32
N LEU A 208 -6.43 18.94 6.49
CA LEU A 208 -7.89 19.02 6.59
C LEU A 208 -8.43 20.36 6.07
N LYS A 209 -7.78 21.48 6.44
CA LYS A 209 -8.22 22.84 6.08
C LYS A 209 -8.14 23.12 4.57
N THR A 210 -7.09 22.64 3.91
CA THR A 210 -6.86 22.85 2.46
C THR A 210 -7.42 21.72 1.60
N ASP A 211 -7.89 20.65 2.23
CA ASP A 211 -8.30 19.40 1.59
C ASP A 211 -7.26 18.85 0.59
N SER A 212 -5.98 18.88 0.99
CA SER A 212 -4.85 18.48 0.15
C SER A 212 -4.08 17.29 0.73
N LEU A 213 -3.51 16.47 -0.14
CA LEU A 213 -2.69 15.31 0.19
C LEU A 213 -1.21 15.61 -0.09
N THR A 214 -0.35 15.20 0.83
CA THR A 214 1.10 15.23 0.72
C THR A 214 1.69 13.87 1.07
N ILE A 215 2.92 13.60 0.64
CA ILE A 215 3.62 12.38 1.05
C ILE A 215 4.18 12.49 2.46
N ASP A 216 4.35 11.35 3.13
CA ASP A 216 5.03 11.28 4.41
C ASP A 216 6.49 10.82 4.25
N LEU A 217 7.43 11.75 4.41
CA LEU A 217 8.87 11.47 4.27
C LEU A 217 9.58 11.22 5.60
N ARG A 218 8.86 11.06 6.72
CA ARG A 218 9.45 10.88 8.06
C ARG A 218 10.46 9.73 8.14
N ASP A 219 10.28 8.65 7.38
CA ASP A 219 11.16 7.47 7.40
C ASP A 219 12.32 7.52 6.38
N CYS A 220 12.44 8.64 5.65
CA CYS A 220 13.47 8.89 4.64
C CYS A 220 14.62 9.77 5.19
N VAL A 221 14.92 9.67 6.50
CA VAL A 221 15.94 10.46 7.22
C VAL A 221 17.36 10.18 6.70
N GLU A 222 18.26 11.14 6.94
CA GLU A 222 19.72 11.00 6.81
C GLU A 222 20.24 9.76 7.55
N ASP A 223 21.22 9.12 6.94
CA ASP A 223 21.80 7.84 7.32
C ASP A 223 23.18 7.87 6.67
N ASP A 224 24.20 7.97 7.50
CA ASP A 224 25.61 8.12 7.13
C ASP A 224 26.24 6.79 6.68
N THR A 225 25.48 5.70 6.60
CA THR A 225 25.99 4.44 6.07
C THR A 225 26.36 4.55 4.58
N PRO A 226 27.34 3.75 4.11
CA PRO A 226 27.71 3.70 2.71
C PRO A 226 26.51 3.45 1.78
N VAL A 227 26.53 4.08 0.61
CA VAL A 227 25.46 3.89 -0.38
C VAL A 227 25.63 2.52 -1.03
N THR A 228 24.72 1.62 -0.74
CA THR A 228 24.65 0.27 -1.34
C THR A 228 23.44 0.14 -2.25
N LYS A 229 23.44 -0.88 -3.13
CA LYS A 229 22.29 -1.20 -3.99
C LYS A 229 21.02 -1.46 -3.16
N ARG A 230 21.17 -2.14 -2.01
CA ARG A 230 20.07 -2.37 -1.06
C ARG A 230 19.52 -1.06 -0.51
N LYS A 231 20.40 -0.13 -0.12
CA LYS A 231 20.01 1.19 0.42
C LYS A 231 19.24 2.02 -0.60
N ILE A 232 19.66 2.05 -1.86
CA ILE A 232 18.91 2.72 -2.93
C ILE A 232 17.51 2.12 -3.06
N LEU A 233 17.41 0.79 -3.20
CA LEU A 233 16.12 0.11 -3.32
C LEU A 233 15.21 0.39 -2.12
N SER A 234 15.70 0.17 -0.89
CA SER A 234 14.89 0.36 0.31
C SER A 234 14.42 1.79 0.47
N THR A 235 15.26 2.78 0.17
CA THR A 235 14.91 4.20 0.32
C THR A 235 13.82 4.61 -0.67
N VAL A 236 13.93 4.18 -1.93
CA VAL A 236 12.93 4.50 -2.96
C VAL A 236 11.58 3.86 -2.66
N HIS A 237 11.59 2.62 -2.16
CA HIS A 237 10.36 1.89 -1.83
C HIS A 237 9.72 2.30 -0.51
N LYS A 238 10.40 3.09 0.34
CA LYS A 238 9.78 3.77 1.50
C LYS A 238 8.85 4.91 1.09
N ILE A 239 9.06 5.51 -0.10
CA ILE A 239 8.19 6.55 -0.61
C ILE A 239 6.89 5.89 -1.06
N PHE A 240 5.87 5.97 -0.20
CA PHE A 240 4.55 5.45 -0.47
C PHE A 240 3.73 6.48 -1.23
N ASP A 241 3.43 6.19 -2.50
CA ASP A 241 2.63 7.04 -3.37
C ASP A 241 1.74 6.18 -4.29
N PRO A 242 0.50 5.89 -3.88
CA PRO A 242 -0.43 5.07 -4.67
C PRO A 242 -0.94 5.79 -5.93
N LEU A 243 -0.99 7.13 -5.89
CA LEU A 243 -1.46 7.98 -6.99
C LEU A 243 -0.37 8.22 -8.04
N GLY A 244 0.89 8.20 -7.64
CA GLY A 244 2.05 8.31 -8.53
C GLY A 244 2.46 9.73 -8.91
N PHE A 245 2.01 10.77 -8.20
CA PHE A 245 2.45 12.16 -8.45
C PHE A 245 3.94 12.39 -8.16
N THR A 246 4.58 11.49 -7.41
CA THR A 246 6.04 11.49 -7.16
C THR A 246 6.83 10.70 -8.21
N CYS A 247 6.18 10.13 -9.24
CA CYS A 247 6.84 9.37 -10.30
C CYS A 247 8.08 10.07 -10.89
N PRO A 248 8.06 11.38 -11.21
CA PRO A 248 9.24 12.07 -11.75
C PRO A 248 10.45 12.02 -10.81
N VAL A 249 10.20 12.12 -9.49
CA VAL A 249 11.27 12.14 -8.48
C VAL A 249 11.75 10.72 -8.15
N THR A 250 10.85 9.74 -8.08
CA THR A 250 11.24 8.35 -7.80
C THR A 250 11.89 7.65 -8.99
N LEU A 251 11.75 8.18 -10.21
CA LEU A 251 12.34 7.60 -11.42
C LEU A 251 13.88 7.61 -11.38
N GLY A 252 14.50 8.72 -10.95
CA GLY A 252 15.95 8.88 -10.93
C GLY A 252 16.67 7.74 -10.20
N PRO A 253 16.34 7.46 -8.93
CA PRO A 253 16.90 6.32 -8.20
C PRO A 253 16.58 4.95 -8.80
N LYS A 254 15.42 4.75 -9.44
CA LYS A 254 15.09 3.50 -10.14
C LYS A 254 16.03 3.28 -11.34
N VAL A 255 16.41 4.36 -12.02
CA VAL A 255 17.43 4.34 -13.09
C VAL A 255 18.81 4.04 -12.50
N LEU A 256 19.20 4.69 -11.40
CA LEU A 256 20.47 4.39 -10.70
C LEU A 256 20.54 2.92 -10.28
N LEU A 257 19.43 2.37 -9.78
CA LEU A 257 19.33 0.97 -9.44
C LEU A 257 19.59 0.10 -10.67
N GLN A 258 18.98 0.42 -11.83
CA GLN A 258 19.28 -0.23 -13.12
C GLN A 258 20.78 -0.17 -13.50
N GLU A 259 21.43 0.98 -13.31
CA GLU A 259 22.87 1.13 -13.54
C GLU A 259 23.69 0.18 -12.64
N CYS A 260 23.32 0.04 -11.37
CA CYS A 260 23.98 -0.89 -10.44
C CYS A 260 23.88 -2.35 -10.91
N TRP A 261 22.75 -2.75 -11.51
CA TRP A 261 22.58 -4.08 -12.09
C TRP A 261 23.51 -4.31 -13.29
N LYS A 262 23.71 -3.29 -14.14
CA LYS A 262 24.65 -3.36 -15.29
C LYS A 262 26.10 -3.53 -14.83
N LEU A 263 26.46 -2.90 -13.71
CA LEU A 263 27.77 -3.05 -13.08
C LEU A 263 27.98 -4.39 -12.36
N LYS A 264 26.94 -5.22 -12.24
CA LYS A 264 26.97 -6.53 -11.55
C LYS A 264 27.48 -6.45 -10.10
N VAL A 265 27.22 -5.34 -9.41
CA VAL A 265 27.62 -5.14 -8.01
C VAL A 265 26.68 -5.93 -7.07
N SER A 266 27.24 -6.47 -5.98
CA SER A 266 26.47 -7.15 -4.93
C SER A 266 25.52 -6.19 -4.20
N TRP A 267 24.61 -6.74 -3.39
CA TRP A 267 23.59 -5.95 -2.68
C TRP A 267 24.15 -4.98 -1.65
N ASP A 268 25.18 -5.41 -0.93
CA ASP A 268 25.70 -4.76 0.26
C ASP A 268 27.10 -4.15 0.05
N THR A 269 27.59 -4.16 -1.20
CA THR A 269 28.84 -3.51 -1.58
C THR A 269 28.63 -2.01 -1.75
N GLU A 270 29.59 -1.22 -1.27
CA GLU A 270 29.63 0.22 -1.48
C GLU A 270 29.71 0.55 -2.98
N LEU A 271 28.87 1.49 -3.41
CA LEU A 271 28.76 1.87 -4.81
C LEU A 271 29.83 2.89 -5.22
N PRO A 272 30.24 2.90 -6.50
CA PRO A 272 31.18 3.90 -7.01
C PRO A 272 30.70 5.33 -6.75
N ALA A 273 31.65 6.24 -6.50
CA ALA A 273 31.36 7.64 -6.18
C ALA A 273 30.45 8.34 -7.22
N SER A 274 30.49 7.91 -8.49
CA SER A 274 29.62 8.44 -9.55
C SER A 274 28.13 8.15 -9.32
N ILE A 275 27.79 7.00 -8.73
CA ILE A 275 26.41 6.62 -8.40
C ILE A 275 26.04 7.18 -7.03
N SER A 276 26.91 7.02 -6.04
CA SER A 276 26.68 7.46 -4.66
C SER A 276 26.42 8.97 -4.59
N LYS A 277 27.18 9.79 -5.33
CA LYS A 277 26.95 11.25 -5.39
C LYS A 277 25.60 11.62 -6.02
N LYS A 278 25.16 10.92 -7.07
CA LYS A 278 23.85 11.16 -7.71
C LYS A 278 22.71 10.81 -6.75
N PHE A 279 22.83 9.68 -6.06
CA PHE A 279 21.82 9.25 -5.08
C PHE A 279 21.73 10.21 -3.89
N GLU A 280 22.87 10.61 -3.31
CA GLU A 280 22.87 11.55 -2.19
C GLU A 280 22.37 12.94 -2.58
N ARG A 281 22.65 13.41 -3.80
CA ARG A 281 22.05 14.64 -4.32
C ARG A 281 20.52 14.53 -4.38
N TRP A 282 20.01 13.46 -4.98
CA TRP A 282 18.57 13.20 -5.04
C TRP A 282 17.95 13.17 -3.64
N ARG A 283 18.60 12.49 -2.70
CA ARG A 283 18.14 12.35 -1.31
C ARG A 283 18.07 13.69 -0.58
N LYS A 284 19.07 14.57 -0.76
CA LYS A 284 19.07 15.93 -0.18
C LYS A 284 17.93 16.79 -0.72
N GLU A 285 17.55 16.59 -1.97
CA GLU A 285 16.44 17.30 -2.60
C GLU A 285 15.07 16.72 -2.23
N LEU A 286 15.01 15.53 -1.62
CA LEU A 286 13.76 14.81 -1.32
C LEU A 286 12.83 15.59 -0.40
N SER A 287 13.37 16.35 0.55
CA SER A 287 12.59 17.20 1.46
C SER A 287 11.71 18.23 0.74
N LYS A 288 12.09 18.62 -0.49
CA LYS A 288 11.29 19.53 -1.33
C LYS A 288 9.96 18.92 -1.76
N LEU A 289 9.84 17.59 -1.82
CA LEU A 289 8.57 16.93 -2.13
C LEU A 289 7.47 17.20 -1.09
N ASN A 290 7.84 17.51 0.17
CA ASN A 290 6.86 17.89 1.19
C ASN A 290 6.12 19.20 0.85
N LYS A 291 6.61 19.98 -0.13
CA LYS A 291 5.95 21.20 -0.62
C LYS A 291 4.94 20.93 -1.74
N ILE A 292 4.91 19.72 -2.28
CA ILE A 292 3.96 19.34 -3.32
C ILE A 292 2.71 18.83 -2.63
N GLU A 293 1.62 19.58 -2.79
CA GLU A 293 0.30 19.19 -2.32
C GLU A 293 -0.61 18.93 -3.53
N ILE A 294 -1.34 17.81 -3.49
CA ILE A 294 -2.33 17.46 -4.51
C ILE A 294 -3.72 17.63 -3.91
N PRO A 295 -4.63 18.38 -4.54
CA PRO A 295 -6.02 18.45 -4.09
C PRO A 295 -6.64 17.06 -3.99
N ARG A 296 -7.28 16.73 -2.87
CA ARG A 296 -8.00 15.46 -2.71
C ARG A 296 -9.28 15.45 -3.53
N CYS A 297 -10.00 16.58 -3.55
CA CYS A 297 -11.21 16.74 -4.32
C CYS A 297 -10.90 17.00 -5.81
N LEU A 298 -11.38 16.11 -6.68
CA LEU A 298 -11.12 16.19 -8.12
C LEU A 298 -12.00 17.21 -8.85
N ILE A 299 -13.19 17.51 -8.31
CA ILE A 299 -14.16 18.45 -8.87
C ILE A 299 -14.47 19.47 -7.78
N PRO A 300 -13.71 20.58 -7.71
CA PRO A 300 -13.96 21.61 -6.70
C PRO A 300 -15.24 22.39 -7.03
N GLY A 301 -16.19 22.42 -6.09
CA GLY A 301 -17.43 23.19 -6.18
C GLY A 301 -18.69 22.32 -6.25
N ARG A 302 -19.81 22.83 -5.73
CA ARG A 302 -21.12 22.14 -5.68
C ARG A 302 -21.89 22.15 -7.00
N ASN A 303 -21.38 22.82 -8.03
CA ASN A 303 -22.07 22.94 -9.30
C ASN A 303 -21.87 21.66 -10.11
N ALA A 304 -22.96 21.10 -10.63
CA ALA A 304 -22.91 19.96 -11.52
C ALA A 304 -21.94 20.26 -12.67
N PRO A 305 -20.90 19.43 -12.89
CA PRO A 305 -19.95 19.67 -13.96
C PRO A 305 -20.68 19.61 -15.30
N GLY A 306 -20.49 20.63 -16.14
CA GLY A 306 -21.14 20.70 -17.45
C GLY A 306 -20.59 19.62 -18.39
N ASN A 307 -19.29 19.35 -18.33
CA ASN A 307 -18.66 18.28 -19.09
C ASN A 307 -17.42 17.72 -18.35
N LEU A 308 -17.38 16.39 -18.19
CA LEU A 308 -16.26 15.66 -17.60
C LEU A 308 -15.59 14.79 -18.67
N THR A 309 -14.28 14.91 -18.80
CA THR A 309 -13.50 14.08 -19.74
C THR A 309 -12.21 13.58 -19.11
N PHE A 310 -11.86 12.32 -19.38
CA PHE A 310 -10.54 11.78 -19.03
C PHE A 310 -9.53 12.15 -20.11
N HIS A 311 -8.37 12.67 -19.70
CA HIS A 311 -7.25 12.95 -20.59
C HIS A 311 -6.04 12.10 -20.16
N VAL A 312 -5.58 11.24 -21.05
CA VAL A 312 -4.49 10.29 -20.79
C VAL A 312 -3.30 10.69 -21.64
N PHE A 313 -2.20 11.09 -21.00
CA PHE A 313 -0.96 11.44 -21.69
C PHE A 313 0.02 10.29 -21.57
N CYS A 314 0.63 9.91 -22.69
CA CYS A 314 1.59 8.83 -22.79
C CYS A 314 2.86 9.34 -23.49
N ASP A 315 4.02 9.06 -22.91
CA ASP A 315 5.31 9.51 -23.44
C ASP A 315 6.40 8.49 -23.07
N ALA A 316 7.41 8.37 -23.91
CA ALA A 316 8.58 7.56 -23.68
C ALA A 316 9.90 8.23 -24.06
N SER A 317 10.96 7.69 -23.46
CA SER A 317 12.34 8.05 -23.76
C SER A 317 13.18 6.80 -23.74
N LYS A 318 14.46 6.93 -24.11
CA LYS A 318 15.44 5.84 -23.99
C LYS A 318 15.60 5.31 -22.56
N ILE A 319 15.23 6.11 -21.56
CA ILE A 319 15.47 5.83 -20.14
C ILE A 319 14.22 5.25 -19.47
N ALA A 320 13.03 5.73 -19.84
CA ALA A 320 11.78 5.42 -19.17
C ALA A 320 10.58 5.71 -20.06
N TYR A 321 9.45 5.11 -19.73
CA TYR A 321 8.15 5.39 -20.33
C TYR A 321 7.10 5.58 -19.24
N ALA A 322 6.13 6.45 -19.48
CA ALA A 322 5.17 6.87 -18.48
C ALA A 322 3.80 7.16 -19.08
N ALA A 323 2.80 7.15 -18.20
CA ALA A 323 1.47 7.67 -18.49
C ALA A 323 0.86 8.36 -17.27
N CYS A 324 0.05 9.38 -17.52
CA CYS A 324 -0.73 10.07 -16.50
C CYS A 324 -2.17 10.29 -16.98
N VAL A 325 -3.11 10.20 -16.04
CA VAL A 325 -4.54 10.38 -16.26
C VAL A 325 -4.99 11.61 -15.50
N PHE A 326 -5.56 12.57 -16.24
CA PHE A 326 -6.19 13.76 -15.70
C PHE A 326 -7.70 13.68 -15.87
N LEU A 327 -8.43 14.23 -14.90
CA LEU A 327 -9.83 14.59 -15.07
C LEU A 327 -9.90 16.05 -15.47
N ARG A 328 -10.50 16.32 -16.63
CA ARG A 328 -10.87 17.66 -17.04
C ARG A 328 -12.33 17.88 -16.68
N CYS A 329 -12.60 18.95 -15.94
CA CYS A 329 -13.93 19.41 -15.61
C CYS A 329 -14.15 20.79 -16.23
N GLU A 330 -15.15 20.88 -17.09
CA GLU A 330 -15.57 22.11 -17.74
C GLU A 330 -16.93 22.54 -17.20
N SER A 331 -16.95 23.77 -16.69
CA SER A 331 -18.14 24.50 -16.25
C SER A 331 -18.27 25.76 -17.08
N GLU A 332 -19.43 26.42 -17.04
CA GLU A 332 -19.71 27.63 -17.84
C GLU A 332 -18.63 28.72 -17.72
N ASN A 333 -18.03 28.86 -16.54
CA ASN A 333 -17.08 29.93 -16.23
C ASN A 333 -15.63 29.47 -16.02
N SER A 334 -15.36 28.15 -16.02
CA SER A 334 -14.00 27.65 -15.73
C SER A 334 -13.75 26.25 -16.26
N THR A 335 -12.50 25.99 -16.64
CA THR A 335 -11.99 24.64 -16.90
C THR A 335 -10.94 24.31 -15.86
N THR A 336 -11.08 23.18 -15.20
CA THR A 336 -10.08 22.64 -14.26
C THR A 336 -9.57 21.29 -14.76
N CYS A 337 -8.29 21.01 -14.49
CA CYS A 337 -7.66 19.74 -14.82
C CYS A 337 -6.93 19.22 -13.58
N GLN A 338 -7.34 18.06 -13.06
CA GLN A 338 -6.74 17.45 -11.87
C GLN A 338 -6.08 16.13 -12.20
N LEU A 339 -4.87 15.90 -11.71
CA LEU A 339 -4.19 14.62 -11.83
C LEU A 339 -4.91 13.59 -10.96
N ILE A 340 -5.34 12.48 -11.56
CA ILE A 340 -5.92 11.36 -10.81
C ILE A 340 -4.83 10.35 -10.48
N GLN A 341 -4.10 9.91 -11.50
CA GLN A 341 -3.08 8.88 -11.32
C GLN A 341 -1.99 8.98 -12.38
N ALA A 342 -0.75 8.67 -11.98
CA ALA A 342 0.39 8.54 -12.86
C ALA A 342 1.15 7.24 -12.60
N ARG A 343 1.80 6.73 -13.65
CA ARG A 343 2.66 5.56 -13.60
C ARG A 343 3.87 5.80 -14.50
N CYS A 344 5.05 5.45 -13.99
CA CYS A 344 6.28 5.41 -14.79
C CYS A 344 6.96 4.04 -14.65
N ARG A 345 7.68 3.64 -15.68
CA ARG A 345 8.52 2.44 -15.70
C ARG A 345 9.87 2.77 -16.31
N VAL A 346 10.92 2.21 -15.75
CA VAL A 346 12.27 2.29 -16.34
C VAL A 346 12.27 1.43 -17.61
N ALA A 347 12.84 1.95 -18.69
CA ALA A 347 12.97 1.22 -19.95
C ALA A 347 13.74 -0.09 -19.72
N PRO A 348 13.36 -1.19 -20.39
CA PRO A 348 14.04 -2.47 -20.24
C PRO A 348 15.55 -2.38 -20.52
N MET A 349 16.34 -3.23 -19.84
CA MET A 349 17.79 -3.29 -20.09
C MET A 349 18.12 -3.77 -21.52
N LYS A 350 17.26 -4.61 -22.09
CA LYS A 350 17.34 -4.97 -23.51
C LYS A 350 16.90 -3.75 -24.32
N SER A 351 17.78 -3.24 -25.17
CA SER A 351 17.49 -2.06 -25.98
C SER A 351 16.26 -2.29 -26.86
N LEU A 352 15.25 -1.46 -26.67
CA LEU A 352 14.10 -1.35 -27.55
C LEU A 352 14.25 -0.08 -28.39
N SER A 353 13.61 -0.07 -29.55
CA SER A 353 13.49 1.17 -30.33
C SER A 353 12.56 2.15 -29.61
N ILE A 354 12.76 3.45 -29.86
CA ILE A 354 11.90 4.50 -29.29
C ILE A 354 10.41 4.25 -29.62
N PRO A 355 10.00 3.96 -30.86
CA PRO A 355 8.60 3.67 -31.17
C PRO A 355 7.99 2.52 -30.36
N ARG A 356 8.79 1.49 -30.03
CA ARG A 356 8.31 0.38 -29.16
C ARG A 356 8.13 0.83 -27.72
N LEU A 357 8.98 1.72 -27.21
CA LEU A 357 8.83 2.30 -25.88
C LEU A 357 7.61 3.22 -25.82
N GLU A 358 7.36 4.00 -26.88
CA GLU A 358 6.14 4.81 -27.02
C GLU A 358 4.89 3.92 -27.01
N LEU A 359 4.90 2.83 -27.75
CA LEU A 359 3.80 1.85 -27.73
C LEU A 359 3.60 1.24 -26.33
N LEU A 360 4.68 1.01 -25.56
CA LEU A 360 4.57 0.59 -24.16
C LEU A 360 3.97 1.69 -23.27
N ALA A 361 4.31 2.96 -23.49
CA ALA A 361 3.69 4.10 -22.81
C ALA A 361 2.18 4.13 -23.07
N CYS A 362 1.76 4.02 -24.33
CA CYS A 362 0.34 3.93 -24.69
C CYS A 362 -0.35 2.72 -24.04
N SER A 363 0.32 1.56 -23.99
CA SER A 363 -0.22 0.36 -23.36
C SER A 363 -0.46 0.54 -21.86
N ILE A 364 0.49 1.16 -21.13
CA ILE A 364 0.28 1.46 -19.70
C ILE A 364 -0.77 2.55 -19.51
N GLY A 365 -0.86 3.54 -20.40
CA GLY A 365 -1.89 4.58 -20.38
C GLY A 365 -3.30 4.01 -20.55
N ALA A 366 -3.50 3.11 -21.51
CA ALA A 366 -4.77 2.43 -21.72
C ALA A 366 -5.19 1.61 -20.49
N ARG A 367 -4.27 0.83 -19.91
CA ARG A 367 -4.52 0.05 -18.69
C ARG A 367 -4.82 0.94 -17.49
N LEU A 368 -4.06 2.03 -17.33
CA LEU A 368 -4.25 2.99 -16.24
C LEU A 368 -5.60 3.68 -16.34
N SER A 369 -5.97 4.13 -17.54
CA SER A 369 -7.28 4.74 -17.82
C SER A 369 -8.44 3.79 -17.52
N GLN A 370 -8.32 2.52 -17.89
CA GLN A 370 -9.35 1.52 -17.60
C GLN A 370 -9.52 1.31 -16.09
N SER A 371 -8.41 1.14 -15.35
CA SER A 371 -8.44 1.01 -13.89
C SER A 371 -9.12 2.21 -13.25
N VAL A 372 -8.61 3.42 -13.54
CA VAL A 372 -9.15 4.68 -12.99
C VAL A 372 -10.64 4.83 -13.28
N SER A 373 -11.07 4.60 -14.51
CA SER A 373 -12.48 4.74 -14.87
C SER A 373 -13.39 3.74 -14.14
N SER A 374 -12.89 2.53 -13.86
CA SER A 374 -13.66 1.51 -13.14
C SER A 374 -13.67 1.75 -11.63
N ASP A 375 -12.51 2.09 -11.07
CA ASP A 375 -12.35 2.40 -9.64
C ASP A 375 -13.22 3.61 -9.23
N MET A 376 -13.39 4.57 -10.14
CA MET A 376 -14.24 5.76 -9.94
C MET A 376 -15.71 5.54 -10.35
N LYS A 377 -16.08 4.41 -10.95
CA LYS A 377 -17.43 4.15 -11.50
C LYS A 377 -17.85 5.18 -12.57
N LEU A 378 -16.90 5.57 -13.42
CA LEU A 378 -17.03 6.60 -14.47
C LEU A 378 -16.68 6.04 -15.85
N GLU A 379 -17.03 4.79 -16.13
CA GLU A 379 -16.63 4.10 -17.36
C GLU A 379 -17.16 4.75 -18.64
N ASN A 380 -18.31 5.42 -18.54
CA ASN A 380 -19.01 6.05 -19.65
C ASN A 380 -18.48 7.45 -20.00
N LEU A 381 -17.56 8.01 -19.21
CA LEU A 381 -16.98 9.32 -19.51
C LEU A 381 -16.13 9.26 -20.78
N PRO A 382 -16.18 10.30 -21.65
CA PRO A 382 -15.29 10.40 -22.79
C PRO A 382 -13.81 10.34 -22.37
N LYS A 383 -13.02 9.59 -23.14
CA LYS A 383 -11.58 9.39 -22.90
C LYS A 383 -10.79 9.87 -24.10
N ILE A 384 -9.84 10.78 -23.89
CA ILE A 384 -8.94 11.29 -24.92
C ILE A 384 -7.53 10.85 -24.59
N PHE A 385 -6.88 10.17 -25.54
CA PHE A 385 -5.52 9.67 -25.42
C PHE A 385 -4.56 10.54 -26.23
N TRP A 386 -3.50 11.01 -25.59
CA TRP A 386 -2.49 11.91 -26.14
C TRP A 386 -1.14 11.21 -26.18
N SER A 387 -0.49 11.29 -27.34
CA SER A 387 0.91 10.91 -27.56
C SER A 387 1.42 11.75 -28.73
N ASP A 388 2.68 12.15 -28.69
CA ASP A 388 3.37 12.86 -29.77
C ASP A 388 4.07 11.91 -30.75
N SER A 389 4.06 10.60 -30.47
CA SER A 389 4.63 9.58 -31.33
C SER A 389 3.72 9.22 -32.51
N ALA A 390 4.01 9.79 -33.68
CA ALA A 390 3.32 9.46 -34.92
C ALA A 390 3.37 7.95 -35.25
N ASP A 391 4.52 7.30 -35.00
CA ASP A 391 4.70 5.86 -35.23
C ASP A 391 3.78 5.03 -34.33
N ALA A 392 3.72 5.33 -33.03
CA ALA A 392 2.85 4.61 -32.10
C ALA A 392 1.37 4.83 -32.44
N LEU A 393 0.98 6.07 -32.75
CA LEU A 393 -0.38 6.39 -33.17
C LEU A 393 -0.77 5.69 -34.47
N TYR A 394 0.16 5.59 -35.43
CA TYR A 394 -0.05 4.85 -36.67
C TYR A 394 -0.28 3.36 -36.41
N TRP A 395 0.54 2.73 -35.57
CA TRP A 395 0.37 1.31 -35.22
C TRP A 395 -0.94 1.04 -34.47
N ILE A 396 -1.36 1.95 -33.59
CA ILE A 396 -2.60 1.81 -32.81
C ILE A 396 -3.83 1.99 -33.71
N LYS A 397 -3.80 2.93 -34.66
CA LYS A 397 -4.92 3.20 -35.58
C LYS A 397 -4.94 2.27 -36.78
N GLY A 398 -3.81 1.63 -37.09
CA GLY A 398 -3.67 0.70 -38.19
C GLY A 398 -4.60 -0.51 -38.02
N THR A 399 -5.17 -0.95 -39.13
CA THR A 399 -6.00 -2.17 -39.20
C THR A 399 -5.18 -3.43 -39.51
N GLU A 400 -3.88 -3.25 -39.76
CA GLU A 400 -2.96 -4.33 -40.09
C GLU A 400 -2.65 -5.21 -38.86
N THR A 401 -2.44 -6.50 -39.12
CA THR A 401 -2.06 -7.46 -38.09
C THR A 401 -0.55 -7.40 -37.85
N TRP A 402 -0.16 -6.66 -36.81
CA TRP A 402 1.24 -6.58 -36.41
C TRP A 402 1.70 -7.85 -35.70
N ALA A 403 2.99 -8.18 -35.84
CA ALA A 403 3.60 -9.24 -35.05
C ALA A 403 3.44 -8.94 -33.54
N PRO A 404 3.02 -9.91 -32.72
CA PRO A 404 2.82 -9.69 -31.29
C PRO A 404 4.08 -9.17 -30.61
N PHE A 405 3.95 -8.00 -29.98
CA PHE A 405 5.00 -7.42 -29.16
C PHE A 405 4.72 -7.77 -27.69
N VAL A 406 5.39 -8.82 -27.19
CA VAL A 406 5.24 -9.31 -25.81
C VAL A 406 6.53 -9.03 -25.04
N PHE A 407 6.41 -8.50 -23.83
CA PHE A 407 7.50 -8.37 -22.87
C PHE A 407 7.20 -9.14 -21.59
#